data_AF-A0A2G9UWZ2-F1
#
_entry.id   AF-A0A2G9UWZ2-F1
#
_cell.length_a   1.000
_cell.length_b   1.000
_cell.length_c   1.000
_cell.angle_alpha   90.00
_cell.angle_beta   90.00
_cell.angle_gamma   90.00
#
_symmetry.space_group_name_H-M   'P 1'
#
loop_
_entity.id
_entity.type
_entity.pdbx_description
1 polymer ?
#
loop_
_entity_poly.entity_id
_entity_poly.type
_entity_poly.pdbx_seq_one_letter_code
_entity_poly.pdbx_strand_id
1 'polypeptide(L)'
;MSEMNVLEEELPETTTEDKLRRLVSLFSNKSLNEIDMNFDIRKDVNVDHSYFYDVIAGAITYHFKLETDAETVETFSTLRDVVDYVESHQ
;
A
#
# COMPACT_ATOMS: atom_id res chain seq x y z
N MET A 1 28.48 -25.78 6.36
CA MET A 1 27.85 -24.59 6.97
C MET A 1 26.68 -24.22 6.09
N SER A 2 25.50 -24.14 6.68
CA SER A 2 24.20 -24.28 6.04
C SER A 2 23.85 -23.15 5.08
N GLU A 3 23.16 -23.50 3.99
CA GLU A 3 22.46 -22.60 3.05
C GLU A 3 21.35 -21.76 3.73
N MET A 4 21.16 -21.91 5.04
CA MET A 4 20.19 -21.19 5.88
C MET A 4 20.60 -19.75 6.23
N ASN A 5 21.78 -19.27 5.82
CA ASN A 5 22.27 -17.95 6.21
C ASN A 5 22.00 -16.84 5.18
N VAL A 6 21.28 -17.14 4.09
CA VAL A 6 20.98 -16.19 3.00
C VAL A 6 19.53 -15.66 3.08
N LEU A 7 18.71 -16.19 3.99
CA LEU A 7 17.32 -15.74 4.20
C LEU A 7 17.17 -14.80 5.41
N GLU A 8 18.26 -14.56 6.14
CA GLU A 8 18.36 -13.54 7.20
C GLU A 8 19.01 -12.24 6.68
N GLU A 9 18.93 -11.96 5.37
CA GLU A 9 18.87 -10.56 4.97
C GLU A 9 17.60 -10.02 5.60
N GLU A 10 17.77 -9.34 6.73
CA GLU A 10 16.78 -8.49 7.35
C GLU A 10 16.03 -7.77 6.23
N LEU A 11 14.80 -8.22 5.92
CA LEU A 11 13.87 -7.36 5.21
C LEU A 11 13.79 -6.14 6.13
N PRO A 12 14.36 -4.97 5.76
CA PRO A 12 14.33 -3.82 6.65
C PRO A 12 12.87 -3.59 7.01
N GLU A 13 12.60 -3.13 8.24
CA GLU A 13 11.24 -2.77 8.63
C GLU A 13 10.59 -1.97 7.50
N THR A 14 9.68 -2.63 6.76
CA THR A 14 9.14 -2.02 5.55
C THR A 14 8.37 -0.78 5.98
N THR A 15 8.80 0.38 5.48
CA THR A 15 8.16 1.67 5.77
C THR A 15 6.68 1.62 5.38
N THR A 16 5.86 2.54 5.91
CA THR A 16 4.46 2.70 5.47
C THR A 16 4.38 2.86 3.95
N GLU A 17 5.29 3.64 3.38
CA GLU A 17 5.45 3.80 1.93
C GLU A 17 5.73 2.46 1.23
N ASP A 18 6.70 1.66 1.68
CA ASP A 18 7.04 0.38 1.03
C ASP A 18 5.90 -0.64 1.07
N LYS A 19 5.18 -0.72 2.20
CA LYS A 19 4.02 -1.60 2.34
C LYS A 19 2.92 -1.21 1.35
N LEU A 20 2.61 0.09 1.28
CA LEU A 20 1.55 0.60 0.42
C LEU A 20 1.93 0.51 -1.07
N ARG A 21 3.19 0.78 -1.43
CA ARG A 21 3.68 0.58 -2.81
C ARG A 21 3.56 -0.88 -3.26
N ARG A 22 3.92 -1.83 -2.38
CA ARG A 22 3.74 -3.26 -2.66
C ARG A 22 2.28 -3.62 -2.83
N LEU A 23 1.41 -3.11 -1.98
CA LEU A 23 -0.03 -3.35 -2.05
C LEU A 23 -0.62 -2.86 -3.38
N VAL A 24 -0.39 -1.59 -3.75
CA VAL A 24 -0.97 -1.04 -4.99
C VAL A 24 -0.35 -1.64 -6.25
N SER A 25 0.87 -2.19 -6.18
CA SER A 25 1.48 -2.92 -7.30
C SER A 25 0.67 -4.14 -7.75
N LEU A 26 -0.08 -4.76 -6.83
CA LEU A 26 -0.95 -5.91 -7.13
C LEU A 26 -2.17 -5.53 -8.00
N PHE A 27 -2.50 -4.23 -8.02
CA PHE A 27 -3.66 -3.68 -8.71
C PHE A 27 -3.26 -2.79 -9.88
N SER A 28 -2.03 -2.87 -10.36
CA SER A 28 -1.55 -2.07 -11.48
C SER A 28 -0.69 -2.92 -12.42
N ASN A 29 -0.43 -2.40 -13.62
CA ASN A 29 0.56 -2.99 -14.53
C ASN A 29 1.98 -2.45 -14.29
N LYS A 30 2.17 -1.61 -13.28
CA LYS A 30 3.46 -0.96 -12.98
C LYS A 30 4.29 -1.86 -12.07
N SER A 31 5.59 -1.94 -12.30
CA SER A 31 6.50 -2.58 -11.36
C SER A 31 6.74 -1.69 -10.14
N LEU A 32 7.17 -2.28 -9.02
CA LEU A 32 7.32 -1.57 -7.74
C LEU A 32 8.20 -0.31 -7.82
N ASN A 33 9.23 -0.34 -8.66
CA ASN A 33 10.14 0.78 -8.93
C ASN A 33 9.50 1.94 -9.73
N GLU A 34 8.36 1.72 -10.38
CA GLU A 34 7.59 2.74 -11.12
C GLU A 34 6.46 3.35 -10.27
N ILE A 35 6.21 2.80 -9.09
CA ILE A 35 5.19 3.26 -8.15
C ILE A 35 5.89 4.13 -7.12
N ASP A 36 5.60 5.43 -7.13
CA ASP A 36 6.04 6.40 -6.14
C ASP A 36 4.82 6.97 -5.38
N MET A 37 5.06 7.97 -4.54
CA MET A 37 4.00 8.58 -3.73
C MET A 37 3.01 9.43 -4.53
N ASN A 38 3.32 9.77 -5.78
CA ASN A 38 2.42 10.45 -6.70
C ASN A 38 1.58 9.48 -7.53
N PHE A 39 1.75 8.16 -7.35
CA PHE A 39 0.92 7.15 -8.01
C PHE A 39 -0.56 7.47 -7.81
N ASP A 40 -1.28 7.63 -8.92
CA ASP A 40 -2.68 8.06 -8.92
C ASP A 40 -3.56 6.82 -8.73
N ILE A 41 -4.04 6.61 -7.50
CA ILE A 41 -4.81 5.41 -7.14
C ILE A 41 -6.17 5.35 -7.84
N ARG A 42 -6.61 6.43 -8.49
CA ARG A 42 -7.85 6.50 -9.26
C ARG A 42 -7.63 6.22 -10.74
N LYS A 43 -6.43 6.41 -11.27
CA LYS A 43 -6.16 6.23 -12.71
C LYS A 43 -5.24 5.07 -13.03
N ASP A 44 -4.30 4.77 -12.14
CA ASP A 44 -3.24 3.80 -12.42
C ASP A 44 -3.59 2.36 -11.98
N VAL A 45 -4.76 2.18 -11.37
CA VAL A 45 -5.29 0.87 -10.99
C VAL A 45 -6.01 0.18 -12.17
N ASN A 46 -5.86 -1.14 -12.30
CA ASN A 46 -6.40 -1.94 -13.40
C ASN A 46 -7.58 -2.83 -12.99
N VAL A 47 -8.20 -2.54 -11.84
CA VAL A 47 -9.37 -3.23 -11.29
C VAL A 47 -10.53 -2.26 -11.09
N ASP A 48 -11.70 -2.78 -10.75
CA ASP A 48 -12.84 -1.97 -10.33
C ASP A 48 -12.49 -1.12 -9.09
N HIS A 49 -12.88 0.16 -9.10
CA HIS A 49 -12.52 1.10 -8.03
C HIS A 49 -13.17 0.77 -6.70
N SER A 50 -14.44 0.37 -6.68
CA SER A 50 -15.12 0.02 -5.43
C SER A 50 -14.44 -1.20 -4.79
N TYR A 51 -14.11 -2.21 -5.58
CA TYR A 51 -13.33 -3.34 -5.11
C TYR A 51 -11.94 -2.93 -4.59
N PHE A 52 -11.24 -2.05 -5.31
CA PHE A 52 -9.93 -1.56 -4.88
C PHE A 52 -10.01 -0.82 -3.53
N TYR A 53 -10.98 0.08 -3.36
CA TYR A 53 -11.15 0.86 -2.12
C TYR A 53 -11.45 -0.04 -0.93
N ASP A 54 -12.31 -1.04 -1.08
CA ASP A 54 -12.60 -2.04 -0.04
C ASP A 54 -11.33 -2.79 0.39
N VAL A 55 -10.51 -3.20 -0.58
CA VAL A 55 -9.28 -3.96 -0.28
C VAL A 55 -8.23 -3.08 0.38
N ILE A 56 -8.04 -1.84 -0.08
CA ILE A 56 -7.11 -0.90 0.53
C ILE A 56 -7.55 -0.58 1.97
N ALA A 57 -8.84 -0.31 2.21
CA ALA A 57 -9.35 -0.06 3.56
C ALA A 57 -9.11 -1.26 4.50
N GLY A 58 -9.38 -2.48 4.01
CA GLY A 58 -9.10 -3.71 4.74
C GLY A 58 -7.61 -3.91 5.04
N ALA A 59 -6.74 -3.61 4.07
CA ALA A 59 -5.29 -3.71 4.24
C ALA A 59 -4.77 -2.67 5.23
N ILE A 60 -5.29 -1.43 5.21
CA ILE A 60 -4.93 -0.40 6.18
C ILE A 60 -5.28 -0.87 7.59
N THR A 61 -6.51 -1.34 7.79
CA THR A 61 -6.99 -1.89 9.05
C THR A 61 -6.12 -3.04 9.54
N TYR A 62 -5.79 -3.98 8.66
CA TYR A 62 -5.01 -5.16 9.03
C TYR A 62 -3.56 -4.84 9.39
N HIS A 63 -2.87 -4.05 8.55
CA HIS A 63 -1.43 -3.82 8.67
C HIS A 63 -1.06 -2.69 9.63
N PHE A 64 -1.88 -1.66 9.75
CA PHE A 64 -1.59 -0.48 10.57
C PHE A 64 -2.45 -0.37 11.83
N LYS A 65 -3.39 -1.32 12.04
CA LYS A 65 -4.31 -1.34 13.19
C LYS A 65 -5.15 -0.07 13.29
N LEU A 66 -5.47 0.51 12.13
CA LEU A 66 -6.23 1.73 11.97
C LEU A 66 -7.58 1.41 11.32
N GLU A 67 -8.68 1.53 12.05
CA GLU A 67 -10.01 1.37 11.47
C GLU A 67 -10.25 2.45 10.40
N THR A 68 -10.59 2.00 9.19
CA THR A 68 -10.93 2.85 8.04
C THR A 68 -11.96 2.14 7.17
N ASP A 69 -12.62 2.88 6.29
CA ASP A 69 -13.60 2.37 5.33
C ASP A 69 -13.27 2.78 3.90
N ALA A 70 -13.99 2.17 2.93
CA ALA A 70 -13.81 2.44 1.51
C ALA A 70 -14.19 3.88 1.13
N GLU A 71 -15.20 4.48 1.80
CA GLU A 71 -15.63 5.86 1.57
C GLU A 71 -14.50 6.85 1.90
N THR A 72 -13.75 6.60 2.98
CA THR A 72 -12.56 7.37 3.34
C THR A 72 -11.48 7.20 2.26
N VAL A 73 -11.19 5.96 1.83
CA VAL A 73 -10.17 5.70 0.82
C VAL A 73 -10.52 6.33 -0.54
N GLU A 74 -11.80 6.36 -0.91
CA GLU A 74 -12.26 6.99 -2.15
C GLU A 74 -11.90 8.49 -2.21
N THR A 75 -11.78 9.16 -1.07
CA THR A 75 -11.37 10.58 -1.01
C THR A 75 -9.90 10.82 -1.40
N PHE A 76 -9.07 9.77 -1.36
CA PHE A 76 -7.65 9.84 -1.69
C PHE A 76 -7.43 9.85 -3.21
N SER A 77 -6.47 10.64 -3.66
CA SER A 77 -6.10 10.77 -5.07
C SER A 77 -4.79 10.03 -5.36
N THR A 78 -3.86 10.06 -4.42
CA THR A 78 -2.50 9.54 -4.58
C THR A 78 -2.13 8.59 -3.47
N LEU A 79 -1.06 7.82 -3.67
CA LEU A 79 -0.49 6.99 -2.62
C LEU A 79 0.02 7.80 -1.43
N ARG A 80 0.48 9.05 -1.65
CA ARG A 80 0.83 10.00 -0.58
C ARG A 80 -0.34 10.25 0.36
N ASP A 81 -1.55 10.46 -0.17
CA ASP A 81 -2.73 10.71 0.65
C ASP A 81 -3.00 9.54 1.61
N VAL A 82 -2.77 8.30 1.15
CA VAL A 82 -2.91 7.09 1.97
C VAL A 82 -1.85 7.03 3.06
N VAL A 83 -0.60 7.34 2.71
CA VAL A 83 0.52 7.38 3.68
C VAL A 83 0.27 8.44 4.74
N ASP A 84 -0.06 9.66 4.33
CA ASP A 84 -0.31 10.79 5.23
C ASP A 84 -1.47 10.47 6.19
N TYR A 85 -2.52 9.81 5.69
CA TYR A 85 -3.62 9.33 6.52
C TYR A 85 -3.16 8.30 7.56
N VAL A 86 -2.37 7.30 7.18
CA VAL A 86 -1.86 6.30 8.14
C VAL A 86 -0.95 6.95 9.18
N GLU A 87 -0.01 7.80 8.75
CA GLU A 87 0.97 8.44 9.63
C GLU A 87 0.33 9.46 10.58
N SER A 88 -0.76 10.14 10.18
CA SER A 88 -1.45 11.07 11.08
C SER A 88 -2.22 10.40 12.22
N HIS A 89 -2.32 9.07 12.22
CA HIS A 89 -3.06 8.27 13.21
C HIS A 89 -2.15 7.36 14.05
N GLN A 90 -0.83 7.53 13.96
CA GLN A 90 0.18 6.82 14.76
C GLN A 90 0.90 7.76 15.72
#